data_AF-A0A971N7J2-F1
#
_entry.id   AF-A0A971N7J2-F1
#
_cell.length_a   1.000
_cell.length_b   1.000
_cell.length_c   1.000
_cell.angle_alpha   90.00
_cell.angle_beta   90.00
_cell.angle_gamma   90.00
#
_symmetry.space_group_name_H-M   'P 1'
#
loop_
_entity.id
_entity.type
_entity.pdbx_description
1 polymer ?
#
loop_
_entity_poly.entity_id
_entity_poly.type
_entity_poly.pdbx_seq_one_letter_code
_entity_poly.pdbx_strand_id
1 'polypeptide(L)'
;MIIDVAPLVPKFLANPNLKDKFAVAPIPYFKTPASFIGGSNMVMFTQSKQKDLAWKYLELLMTPKYQMAWAEAVNYFPGRVSLLADPKFANDPYLSVFTAQMQYGRAYPAIPQWGQVENSQVLLKMMQQILMQKMTVEEATAEAVKTMNIIFGYSGE
;
A
#
# COMPACT_ATOMS: atom_id res chain seq x y z
N MET A 1 -19.57 1.78 4.65
CA MET A 1 -18.15 2.19 4.84
C MET A 1 -17.28 1.19 4.12
N ILE A 2 -16.21 1.65 3.47
CA ILE A 2 -15.19 0.81 2.83
C ILE A 2 -13.80 1.29 3.27
N ILE A 3 -12.80 0.41 3.24
CA ILE A 3 -11.40 0.76 3.45
C ILE A 3 -10.71 0.60 2.10
N ASP A 4 -10.24 1.71 1.53
CA ASP A 4 -9.65 1.71 0.19
C ASP A 4 -8.70 2.89 -0.03
N VAL A 5 -8.11 2.99 -1.22
CA VAL A 5 -7.07 3.95 -1.60
C VAL A 5 -7.63 5.20 -2.30
N ALA A 6 -6.87 6.30 -2.22
CA ALA A 6 -7.24 7.60 -2.78
C ALA A 6 -7.63 7.61 -4.29
N PRO A 7 -7.02 6.81 -5.18
CA PRO A 7 -7.41 6.78 -6.59
C PRO A 7 -8.87 6.42 -6.87
N LEU A 8 -9.61 5.85 -5.89
CA LEU A 8 -11.04 5.59 -6.06
C LEU A 8 -11.93 6.79 -5.73
N VAL A 9 -11.44 7.83 -5.07
CA VAL A 9 -12.23 9.02 -4.70
C VAL A 9 -12.98 9.61 -5.91
N PRO A 10 -12.36 9.83 -7.09
CA PRO A 10 -13.10 10.35 -8.24
C PRO A 10 -14.23 9.45 -8.70
N LYS A 11 -14.13 8.12 -8.54
CA LYS A 11 -15.21 7.19 -8.90
C LYS A 11 -16.42 7.35 -7.98
N PHE A 12 -16.21 7.62 -6.69
CA PHE A 12 -17.31 7.90 -5.76
C PHE A 12 -17.96 9.25 -6.04
N LEU A 13 -17.15 10.29 -6.33
CA LEU A 13 -17.66 11.62 -6.65
C LEU A 13 -18.37 11.69 -8.00
N ALA A 14 -18.00 10.83 -8.95
CA ALA A 14 -18.69 10.71 -10.23
C ALA A 14 -20.09 10.09 -10.10
N ASN A 15 -20.41 9.42 -8.99
CA ASN A 15 -21.74 8.88 -8.74
C ASN A 15 -22.67 9.97 -8.18
N PRO A 16 -23.72 10.39 -8.92
CA PRO A 16 -24.60 11.48 -8.46
C PRO A 16 -25.30 11.21 -7.13
N ASN A 17 -25.52 9.95 -6.78
CA ASN A 17 -26.16 9.56 -5.52
C ASN A 17 -25.23 9.66 -4.30
N LEU A 18 -23.91 9.75 -4.54
CA LEU A 18 -22.88 9.74 -3.50
C LEU A 18 -22.12 11.06 -3.39
N LYS A 19 -22.03 11.86 -4.46
CA LYS A 19 -21.18 13.05 -4.52
C LYS A 19 -21.31 13.98 -3.30
N ASP A 20 -22.53 14.22 -2.82
CA ASP A 20 -22.83 15.12 -1.68
C ASP A 20 -22.94 14.37 -0.33
N LYS A 21 -22.73 13.05 -0.36
CA LYS A 21 -22.89 12.12 0.78
C LYS A 21 -21.64 11.30 1.04
N PHE A 22 -20.53 11.63 0.39
CA PHE A 22 -19.26 10.92 0.47
C PHE A 22 -18.25 11.73 1.28
N ALA A 23 -17.57 11.05 2.19
CA ALA A 23 -16.47 11.59 2.96
C ALA A 23 -15.36 10.54 3.09
N VAL A 24 -14.14 11.03 3.29
CA VAL A 24 -12.97 10.19 3.60
C VAL A 24 -12.59 10.47 5.05
N ALA A 25 -12.23 9.41 5.78
CA ALA A 25 -11.80 9.47 7.17
C ALA A 25 -10.55 8.60 7.35
N PRO A 26 -9.70 8.90 8.35
CA PRO A 26 -8.57 8.03 8.65
C PRO A 26 -9.03 6.66 9.14
N ILE A 27 -8.17 5.65 8.98
CA ILE A 27 -8.37 4.31 9.53
C ILE A 27 -8.45 4.42 11.05
N PRO A 28 -9.54 3.96 11.68
CA PRO A 28 -9.65 3.94 13.14
C PRO A 28 -8.55 3.06 13.75
N TYR A 29 -8.01 3.48 14.89
CA TYR A 29 -6.98 2.74 15.62
C TYR A 29 -7.31 2.69 17.11
N PHE A 30 -6.83 1.65 17.79
CA PHE A 30 -7.06 1.48 19.23
C PHE A 30 -5.94 2.10 20.08
N LYS A 31 -4.68 1.71 19.84
CA LYS A 31 -3.52 2.22 20.58
C LYS A 31 -2.63 3.12 19.74
N THR A 32 -2.22 2.63 18.57
CA THR A 32 -1.26 3.33 17.70
C THR A 32 -1.84 3.40 16.30
N PRO A 33 -1.84 4.59 15.66
CA PRO A 33 -2.23 4.70 14.26
C PRO A 33 -1.27 3.90 13.38
N ALA A 34 -1.83 3.19 12.42
CA ALA A 34 -1.09 2.48 11.39
C ALA A 34 -1.91 2.45 10.10
N SER A 35 -1.22 2.55 8.98
CA SER A 35 -1.80 2.35 7.66
C SER A 35 -0.83 1.56 6.81
N PHE A 36 -1.33 0.80 5.84
CA PHE A 36 -0.48 0.23 4.83
C PHE A 36 0.10 1.34 3.94
N ILE A 37 1.41 1.28 3.68
CA ILE A 37 2.06 2.05 2.62
C ILE A 37 2.69 1.08 1.62
N GLY A 38 2.24 1.18 0.38
CA GLY A 38 2.71 0.37 -0.73
C GLY A 38 3.07 1.25 -1.92
N GLY A 39 3.17 0.64 -3.09
CA GLY A 39 3.47 1.33 -4.33
C GLY A 39 4.33 0.47 -5.25
N SER A 40 5.16 1.11 -6.03
CA SER A 40 6.10 0.43 -6.92
C SER A 40 7.44 1.16 -6.91
N ASN A 41 8.51 0.37 -6.98
CA ASN A 41 9.86 0.89 -7.09
C ASN A 41 10.31 0.81 -8.55
N MET A 42 11.08 1.79 -8.99
CA MET A 42 11.85 1.66 -10.22
C MET A 42 13.20 1.03 -9.91
N VAL A 43 13.58 0.03 -10.72
CA VAL A 43 14.83 -0.72 -10.51
C VAL A 43 15.62 -0.82 -11.80
N MET A 44 16.94 -0.84 -11.67
CA MET A 44 17.84 -1.20 -12.76
C MET A 44 18.26 -2.66 -12.60
N PHE A 45 17.95 -3.50 -13.57
CA PHE A 45 18.38 -4.89 -13.55
C PHE A 45 19.91 -5.00 -13.65
N THR A 46 20.49 -5.89 -12.84
CA THR A 46 21.94 -6.12 -12.78
C THR A 46 22.54 -6.57 -14.12
N GLN A 47 21.73 -7.25 -14.94
CA GLN A 47 22.08 -7.76 -16.27
C GLN A 47 21.97 -6.72 -17.39
N SER A 48 21.48 -5.51 -17.10
CA SER A 48 21.37 -4.44 -18.11
C SER A 48 22.71 -4.16 -18.77
N LYS A 49 22.70 -4.07 -20.10
CA LYS A 49 23.86 -3.69 -20.91
C LYS A 49 24.03 -2.17 -21.04
N GLN A 50 23.02 -1.40 -20.62
CA GLN A 50 22.96 0.06 -20.76
C GLN A 50 22.76 0.72 -19.39
N LYS A 51 23.67 0.44 -18.45
CA LYS A 51 23.53 0.86 -17.04
C LYS A 51 23.53 2.38 -16.89
N ASP A 52 24.43 3.07 -17.56
CA ASP A 52 24.53 4.54 -17.46
C ASP A 52 23.28 5.23 -18.01
N LEU A 53 22.75 4.75 -19.15
CA LEU A 53 21.52 5.29 -19.72
C LEU A 53 20.30 4.98 -18.85
N ALA A 54 20.22 3.76 -18.32
CA ALA A 54 19.16 3.38 -17.39
C ALA A 54 19.19 4.26 -16.12
N TRP A 55 20.38 4.52 -15.56
CA TRP A 55 20.54 5.41 -14.41
C TRP A 55 20.08 6.84 -14.72
N LYS A 56 20.55 7.43 -15.83
CA LYS A 56 20.11 8.77 -16.27
C LYS A 56 18.60 8.86 -16.46
N TYR A 57 17.98 7.80 -16.97
CA TYR A 57 16.54 7.75 -17.13
C TYR A 57 15.82 7.69 -15.77
N LEU A 58 16.30 6.88 -14.82
CA LEU A 58 15.78 6.84 -13.46
C LEU A 58 15.91 8.21 -12.78
N GLU A 59 17.06 8.86 -12.87
CA GLU A 59 17.29 10.21 -12.34
C GLU A 59 16.29 11.22 -12.90
N LEU A 60 16.05 11.19 -14.22
CA LEU A 60 15.08 12.06 -14.89
C LEU A 60 13.67 11.84 -14.32
N LEU A 61 13.22 10.58 -14.23
CA LEU A 61 11.88 10.24 -13.73
C LEU A 61 11.69 10.58 -12.24
N MET A 62 12.77 10.63 -11.45
CA MET A 62 12.73 10.98 -10.04
C MET A 62 12.77 12.48 -9.76
N THR A 63 12.90 13.33 -10.78
CA THR A 63 12.81 14.79 -10.60
C THR A 63 11.37 15.22 -10.20
N PRO A 64 11.23 16.34 -9.48
CA PRO A 64 9.93 16.91 -9.10
C PRO A 64 8.92 16.98 -10.25
N LYS A 65 9.37 17.46 -11.42
CA LYS A 65 8.56 17.64 -12.62
C LYS A 65 7.93 16.32 -13.07
N TYR A 66 8.73 15.27 -13.25
CA TYR A 66 8.23 14.01 -13.78
C TYR A 66 7.48 13.18 -12.73
N GLN A 67 7.84 13.28 -11.45
CA GLN A 67 7.05 12.69 -10.37
C GLN A 67 5.66 13.32 -10.26
N MET A 68 5.55 14.65 -10.37
CA MET A 68 4.24 15.33 -10.37
C MET A 68 3.43 14.98 -11.61
N ALA A 69 4.05 15.02 -12.80
CA ALA A 69 3.37 14.65 -14.04
C ALA A 69 2.85 13.20 -14.02
N TRP A 70 3.62 12.27 -13.45
CA TRP A 70 3.17 10.89 -13.24
C TRP A 70 1.98 10.83 -12.27
N ALA A 71 2.09 11.49 -11.11
CA ALA A 71 1.05 11.55 -10.09
C ALA A 71 -0.29 12.10 -10.64
N GLU A 72 -0.23 13.11 -11.50
CA GLU A 72 -1.38 13.65 -12.24
C GLU A 72 -1.96 12.65 -13.23
N ALA A 73 -1.11 12.04 -14.05
CA ALA A 73 -1.55 11.13 -15.11
C ALA A 73 -2.25 9.88 -14.58
N VAL A 74 -1.81 9.34 -13.44
CA VAL A 74 -2.37 8.11 -12.86
C VAL A 74 -3.31 8.36 -11.68
N ASN A 75 -3.52 9.62 -11.31
CA ASN A 75 -4.28 10.03 -10.12
C ASN A 75 -3.79 9.32 -8.84
N TYR A 76 -2.48 9.33 -8.63
CA TYR A 76 -1.80 8.71 -7.49
C TYR A 76 -0.92 9.74 -6.75
N PHE A 77 -0.43 9.40 -5.57
CA PHE A 77 0.53 10.26 -4.85
C PHE A 77 1.94 10.11 -5.42
N PRO A 78 2.71 11.19 -5.56
CA PRO A 78 4.10 11.10 -5.98
C PRO A 78 4.93 10.30 -4.98
N GLY A 79 5.95 9.57 -5.45
CA GLY A 79 6.89 8.85 -4.58
C GLY A 79 7.83 9.78 -3.80
N ARG A 80 7.82 11.08 -4.11
CA ARG A 80 8.67 12.10 -3.48
C ARG A 80 7.90 12.86 -2.40
N VAL A 81 8.27 12.65 -1.14
CA VAL A 81 7.62 13.24 0.04
C VAL A 81 7.49 14.77 -0.05
N SER A 82 8.50 15.48 -0.56
CA SER A 82 8.45 16.94 -0.66
C SER A 82 7.36 17.47 -1.59
N LEU A 83 6.84 16.65 -2.51
CA LEU A 83 5.72 17.01 -3.38
C LEU A 83 4.36 16.87 -2.69
N LEU A 84 4.27 16.18 -1.55
CA LEU A 84 3.01 16.05 -0.80
C LEU A 84 2.58 17.37 -0.14
N ALA A 85 3.49 18.36 -0.05
CA ALA A 85 3.19 19.72 0.41
C ALA A 85 2.49 20.57 -0.66
N ASP A 86 2.39 20.10 -1.91
CA ASP A 86 1.63 20.79 -2.94
C ASP A 86 0.15 20.94 -2.51
N PRO A 87 -0.47 22.12 -2.69
CA PRO A 87 -1.86 22.36 -2.31
C PRO A 87 -2.85 21.31 -2.84
N LYS A 88 -2.57 20.72 -4.00
CA LYS A 88 -3.37 19.61 -4.56
C LYS A 88 -3.52 18.44 -3.59
N PHE A 89 -2.49 18.12 -2.83
CA PHE A 89 -2.49 17.00 -1.90
C PHE A 89 -2.72 17.44 -0.44
N ALA A 90 -2.22 18.62 -0.08
CA ALA A 90 -2.28 19.13 1.29
C ALA A 90 -3.63 19.79 1.62
N ASN A 91 -4.28 20.43 0.64
CA ASN A 91 -5.50 21.23 0.87
C ASN A 91 -6.76 20.61 0.26
N ASP A 92 -6.63 19.56 -0.57
CA ASP A 92 -7.80 18.84 -1.08
C ASP A 92 -8.52 18.14 0.09
N PRO A 93 -9.85 18.29 0.21
CA PRO A 93 -10.62 17.79 1.35
C PRO A 93 -10.61 16.26 1.49
N TYR A 94 -10.28 15.53 0.42
CA TYR A 94 -10.20 14.08 0.42
C TYR A 94 -8.74 13.60 0.50
N LEU A 95 -7.85 14.16 -0.32
CA LEU A 95 -6.45 13.72 -0.40
C LEU A 95 -5.65 14.07 0.86
N SER A 96 -5.97 15.17 1.53
CA SER A 96 -5.31 15.59 2.78
C SER A 96 -5.45 14.55 3.90
N VAL A 97 -6.55 13.79 3.93
CA VAL A 97 -6.75 12.70 4.90
C VAL A 97 -5.76 11.57 4.66
N PHE A 98 -5.52 11.21 3.39
CA PHE A 98 -4.54 10.18 3.04
C PHE A 98 -3.11 10.65 3.30
N THR A 99 -2.75 11.88 2.95
CA THR A 99 -1.38 12.41 3.20
C THR A 99 -1.07 12.51 4.69
N ALA A 100 -2.03 12.90 5.52
CA ALA A 100 -1.89 12.88 6.98
C ALA A 100 -1.66 11.44 7.49
N GLN A 101 -2.42 10.47 6.97
CA GLN A 101 -2.30 9.08 7.39
C GLN A 101 -1.00 8.40 6.92
N MET A 102 -0.42 8.83 5.80
CA MET A 102 0.86 8.30 5.30
C MET A 102 2.02 8.46 6.28
N GLN A 103 1.96 9.42 7.20
CA GLN A 103 2.95 9.59 8.28
C GLN A 103 3.02 8.37 9.22
N TYR A 104 1.93 7.61 9.29
CA TYR A 104 1.80 6.37 10.05
C TYR A 104 1.88 5.12 9.15
N GLY A 105 2.31 5.30 7.90
CA GLY A 105 2.47 4.24 6.92
C GLY A 105 3.49 3.19 7.35
N ARG A 106 3.16 1.92 7.13
CA ARG A 106 4.04 0.76 7.32
C ARG A 106 3.95 -0.14 6.10
N ALA A 107 5.10 -0.58 5.61
CA ALA A 107 5.18 -1.61 4.59
C ALA A 107 5.21 -2.99 5.27
N TYR A 108 4.96 -4.03 4.50
CA TYR A 108 5.24 -5.39 4.94
C TYR A 108 6.76 -5.61 5.16
N PRO A 109 7.16 -6.65 5.91
CA PRO A 109 8.57 -6.98 6.10
C PRO A 109 9.32 -7.16 4.77
N ALA A 110 10.41 -6.42 4.59
CA ALA A 110 11.23 -6.45 3.37
C ALA A 110 12.19 -7.66 3.35
N ILE A 111 11.62 -8.87 3.39
CA ILE A 111 12.36 -10.14 3.35
C ILE A 111 12.05 -10.89 2.04
N PRO A 112 13.02 -11.64 1.47
CA PRO A 112 12.81 -12.38 0.20
C PRO A 112 11.63 -13.35 0.24
N GLN A 113 11.32 -13.91 1.40
CA GLN A 113 10.27 -14.91 1.61
C GLN A 113 8.87 -14.29 1.63
N TRP A 114 8.73 -12.97 1.81
CA TRP A 114 7.41 -12.34 1.97
C TRP A 114 6.52 -12.56 0.74
N GLY A 115 7.10 -12.53 -0.47
CA GLY A 115 6.36 -12.83 -1.69
C GLY A 115 5.74 -14.24 -1.70
N GLN A 116 6.37 -15.22 -1.03
CA GLN A 116 5.78 -16.55 -0.87
C GLN A 116 4.61 -16.52 0.14
N VAL A 117 4.74 -15.76 1.23
CA VAL A 117 3.65 -15.57 2.21
C VAL A 117 2.40 -15.00 1.54
N GLU A 118 2.58 -13.98 0.69
CA GLU A 118 1.49 -13.37 -0.09
C GLU A 118 0.90 -14.35 -1.11
N ASN A 119 1.74 -15.04 -1.88
CA ASN A 119 1.30 -16.02 -2.87
C ASN A 119 0.54 -17.20 -2.25
N SER A 120 0.92 -17.63 -1.04
CA SER A 120 0.22 -18.69 -0.30
C SER A 120 -1.09 -18.20 0.33
N GLN A 121 -1.35 -16.89 0.32
CA GLN A 121 -2.54 -16.24 0.87
C GLN A 121 -2.78 -16.55 2.34
N VAL A 122 -1.71 -16.69 3.13
CA VAL A 122 -1.77 -17.21 4.51
C VAL A 122 -2.76 -16.41 5.36
N LEU A 123 -2.63 -15.08 5.38
CA LEU A 123 -3.48 -14.20 6.17
C LEU A 123 -4.92 -14.14 5.66
N LEU A 124 -5.12 -14.16 4.34
CA LEU A 124 -6.46 -14.12 3.74
C LEU A 124 -7.24 -15.39 4.07
N LYS A 125 -6.61 -16.57 3.92
CA LYS A 125 -7.21 -17.86 4.27
C LYS A 125 -7.53 -17.93 5.77
N MET A 126 -6.61 -17.50 6.63
CA MET A 126 -6.83 -17.41 8.08
C MET A 126 -8.09 -16.60 8.40
N MET A 127 -8.18 -15.36 7.90
CA MET A 127 -9.35 -14.50 8.11
C MET A 127 -10.63 -15.13 7.56
N GLN A 128 -10.58 -15.73 6.37
CA GLN A 128 -11.73 -16.38 5.75
C GLN A 128 -12.25 -17.56 6.59
N GLN A 129 -11.38 -18.42 7.12
CA GLN A 129 -11.80 -19.55 7.96
C GLN A 129 -12.48 -19.06 9.25
N ILE A 130 -11.92 -18.01 9.89
CA ILE A 130 -12.50 -17.40 11.09
C ILE A 130 -13.88 -16.81 10.78
N LEU A 131 -13.98 -15.97 9.74
CA LEU A 131 -15.24 -15.29 9.37
C LEU A 131 -16.33 -16.26 8.93
N MET A 132 -15.95 -17.39 8.33
CA MET A 132 -16.88 -18.49 7.98
C MET A 132 -17.19 -19.41 9.16
N GLN A 133 -16.67 -19.14 10.36
CA GLN A 133 -16.86 -19.94 11.57
C GLN A 133 -16.40 -21.41 11.41
N LYS A 134 -15.42 -21.65 10.54
CA LYS A 134 -14.86 -22.99 10.30
C LYS A 134 -13.71 -23.34 11.24
N MET A 135 -13.07 -22.33 11.81
CA MET A 135 -11.99 -22.45 12.80
C MET A 135 -12.16 -21.35 13.83
N THR A 136 -11.74 -21.62 15.06
CA THR A 136 -11.54 -20.59 16.08
C THR A 136 -10.40 -19.64 15.68
N VAL A 137 -10.30 -18.49 16.35
CA VAL A 137 -9.20 -17.54 16.13
C VAL A 137 -7.87 -18.21 16.45
N GLU A 138 -7.82 -18.98 17.52
CA GLU A 138 -6.63 -19.69 18.00
C GLU A 138 -6.16 -20.75 16.97
N GLU A 139 -7.07 -21.58 16.47
CA GLU A 139 -6.74 -22.62 15.48
C GLU A 139 -6.24 -22.01 14.16
N ALA A 140 -6.95 -21.01 13.64
CA ALA A 140 -6.61 -20.39 12.37
C ALA A 140 -5.27 -19.64 12.43
N THR A 141 -4.99 -18.96 13.55
CA THR A 141 -3.71 -18.27 13.75
C THR A 141 -2.56 -19.26 13.95
N ALA A 142 -2.77 -20.37 14.66
CA ALA A 142 -1.77 -21.43 14.79
C ALA A 142 -1.40 -22.04 13.43
N GLU A 143 -2.38 -22.32 12.57
CA GLU A 143 -2.13 -22.84 11.22
C GLU A 143 -1.42 -21.82 10.32
N ALA A 144 -1.76 -20.53 10.45
CA ALA A 144 -1.06 -19.45 9.77
C ALA A 144 0.41 -19.37 10.19
N VAL A 145 0.69 -19.44 11.50
CA VAL A 145 2.06 -19.46 12.05
C VAL A 145 2.85 -20.65 11.52
N LYS A 146 2.27 -21.85 11.56
CA LYS A 146 2.90 -23.06 11.02
C LYS A 146 3.27 -22.89 9.54
N THR A 147 2.35 -22.35 8.74
CA THR A 147 2.58 -22.11 7.32
C THR A 147 3.70 -21.08 7.10
N MET A 148 3.68 -19.96 7.84
CA MET A 148 4.73 -18.95 7.75
C MET A 148 6.10 -19.49 8.20
N ASN A 149 6.17 -20.29 9.26
CA ASN A 149 7.41 -20.92 9.71
C ASN A 149 8.03 -21.80 8.63
N ILE A 150 7.22 -22.59 7.92
CA ILE A 150 7.68 -23.39 6.77
C ILE A 150 8.26 -22.48 5.68
N ILE A 151 7.56 -21.40 5.32
CA ILE A 151 8.01 -20.45 4.29
C ILE A 151 9.31 -19.75 4.70
N PHE A 152 9.46 -19.42 5.99
CA PHE A 152 10.66 -18.79 6.53
C PHE A 152 11.81 -19.77 6.75
N GLY A 153 11.58 -21.07 6.58
CA GLY A 153 12.60 -22.10 6.81
C GLY A 153 12.86 -22.41 8.29
N TYR A 154 11.93 -22.07 9.18
CA TYR A 154 11.98 -22.50 10.58
C TYR A 154 11.58 -23.98 10.69
N SER A 155 12.56 -24.85 10.87
CA SER A 155 12.37 -26.19 11.44
C SER A 155 12.41 -26.06 12.95
N GLY A 156 11.27 -26.12 13.63
CA GLY A 156 11.18 -25.90 15.07
C GLY A 156 12.18 -26.75 15.86
N GLU A 157 13.15 -26.07 16.49
CA GLU A 157 13.84 -26.51 17.69
C GLU A 157 13.36 -25.64 18.85
#